data_AF-A0A4Q6AFW6-F1
#
_entry.id   AF-A0A4Q6AFW6-F1
#
_cell.length_a   1.000
_cell.length_b   1.000
_cell.length_c   1.000
_cell.angle_alpha   90.00
_cell.angle_beta   90.00
_cell.angle_gamma   90.00
#
_symmetry.space_group_name_H-M   'P 1'
#
loop_
_entity.id
_entity.type
_entity.pdbx_description
1 polymer ?
#
loop_
_entity_poly.entity_id
_entity_poly.type
_entity_poly.pdbx_seq_one_letter_code
_entity_poly.pdbx_strand_id
1 'polypeptide(L)'
;MKGKGMQALWSKIKFVVDLLFPQQIRNSMLQAVPFWIASLLTGLVAVTYTKIFGYAETLLSKILQWNHWAIFVLAPLCFILAWLVVRLFAPNAKGSGIPQVMAAIEMATPKHEQKLGTLLSIRILVVKIFSSFLMVLGGGAIGREGPTIQIAGSIFYTIHRHIPKSWPRLSNQSFILTGAAAGLAAAFNTPLGGLVFAMEELARIHIRFFRTALFSAVIIAGLTAQGLLGPYLYIGYPDVRNLQFSIFFSVAVTALLAGIAGALMCKIILAVMRWKRSFNTAQNIAFILVAGGVLASTAFFVDAHILGSGHELMNTV
;
A
#
# COMPACT_ATOMS: atom_id res chain seq x y z
N MET A 1 -5.98 30.39 -5.83
CA MET A 1 -4.51 30.29 -6.11
C MET A 1 -3.96 28.89 -6.39
N LYS A 2 -4.68 27.77 -6.18
CA LYS A 2 -4.14 26.39 -6.21
C LYS A 2 -3.80 25.76 -7.60
N GLY A 3 -3.78 26.50 -8.71
CA GLY A 3 -3.62 25.93 -10.05
C GLY A 3 -2.44 26.42 -10.90
N LYS A 4 -1.89 27.62 -10.61
CA LYS A 4 -0.95 28.29 -11.53
C LYS A 4 0.42 27.60 -11.61
N GLY A 5 0.97 27.13 -10.48
CA GLY A 5 2.28 26.48 -10.45
C GLY A 5 2.31 25.13 -11.17
N MET A 6 1.29 24.29 -10.97
CA MET A 6 1.19 22.99 -11.63
C MET A 6 1.01 23.13 -13.15
N GLN A 7 0.21 24.11 -13.59
CA GLN A 7 0.03 24.39 -15.02
C GLN A 7 1.32 24.87 -15.68
N ALA A 8 2.11 25.72 -15.01
CA ALA A 8 3.41 26.15 -15.50
C ALA A 8 4.43 25.00 -15.60
N LEU A 9 4.37 24.02 -14.69
CA LEU A 9 5.19 22.82 -14.78
C LEU A 9 4.82 21.99 -16.02
N TRP A 10 3.53 21.73 -16.24
CA TRP A 10 3.08 20.96 -17.41
C TRP A 10 3.38 21.66 -18.73
N SER A 11 3.30 22.99 -18.80
CA SER A 11 3.68 23.73 -20.01
C SER A 11 5.18 23.61 -20.30
N LYS A 12 6.03 23.68 -19.28
CA LYS A 12 7.48 23.45 -19.43
C LYS A 12 7.77 22.03 -19.90
N ILE A 13 7.12 21.02 -19.31
CA ILE A 13 7.30 19.62 -19.73
C ILE A 13 6.88 19.45 -21.19
N LYS A 14 5.72 20.00 -21.58
CA LYS A 14 5.25 19.94 -22.97
C LYS A 14 6.27 20.56 -23.93
N PHE A 15 6.79 21.74 -23.60
CA PHE A 15 7.81 22.40 -24.41
C PHE A 15 9.07 21.54 -24.59
N VAL A 16 9.57 20.93 -23.50
CA VAL A 16 10.73 20.03 -23.56
C VAL A 16 10.45 18.79 -24.41
N VAL A 17 9.27 18.17 -24.27
CA VAL A 17 8.88 17.01 -25.08
C VAL A 17 8.74 17.40 -26.57
N ASP A 18 8.16 18.56 -26.84
CA ASP A 18 8.00 19.09 -28.19
C ASP A 18 9.36 19.42 -28.85
N LEU A 19 10.36 19.83 -28.06
CA LEU A 19 11.72 20.13 -28.49
C LEU A 19 12.57 18.88 -28.74
N LEU A 20 12.49 17.89 -27.85
CA LEU A 20 13.36 16.72 -27.88
C LEU A 20 12.86 15.58 -28.78
N PHE A 21 11.54 15.47 -29.00
CA PHE A 21 10.96 14.30 -29.67
C PHE A 21 10.27 14.61 -31.00
N PRO A 22 10.48 13.76 -32.04
CA PRO A 22 9.77 13.85 -33.30
C PRO A 22 8.24 13.77 -33.12
N GLN A 23 7.49 14.38 -34.05
CA GLN A 23 6.01 14.41 -33.99
C GLN A 23 5.37 13.02 -33.85
N GLN A 24 5.98 11.98 -34.44
CA GLN A 24 5.48 10.60 -34.41
C GLN A 24 5.41 10.01 -32.99
N ILE A 25 6.33 10.39 -32.09
CA ILE A 25 6.48 9.78 -30.74
C ILE A 25 6.02 10.74 -29.63
N ARG A 26 5.86 12.03 -29.95
CA ARG A 26 5.43 13.08 -29.02
C ARG A 26 4.19 12.73 -28.21
N ASN A 27 3.14 12.21 -28.85
CA ASN A 27 1.92 11.82 -28.15
C ASN A 27 2.17 10.69 -27.14
N SER A 28 2.97 9.68 -27.52
CA SER A 28 3.38 8.59 -26.64
C SER A 28 4.20 9.10 -25.45
N MET A 29 5.08 10.09 -25.65
CA MET A 29 5.87 10.70 -24.57
C MET A 29 5.00 11.53 -23.63
N LEU A 30 4.10 12.36 -24.15
CA LEU A 30 3.14 13.11 -23.33
C LEU A 30 2.23 12.17 -22.54
N GLN A 31 1.95 10.98 -23.05
CA GLN A 31 1.23 9.94 -22.32
C GLN A 31 2.10 9.29 -21.24
N ALA A 32 3.38 9.01 -21.50
CA ALA A 32 4.26 8.27 -20.58
C ALA A 32 4.82 9.12 -19.43
N VAL A 33 5.21 10.37 -19.68
CA VAL A 33 5.86 11.24 -18.69
C VAL A 33 5.06 11.39 -17.38
N PRO A 34 3.72 11.57 -17.40
CA PRO A 34 2.94 11.62 -16.16
C PRO A 34 2.99 10.32 -15.36
N PHE A 35 3.05 9.15 -16.01
CA PHE A 35 3.22 7.87 -15.31
C PHE A 35 4.60 7.80 -14.66
N TRP A 36 5.67 8.24 -15.34
CA TRP A 36 7.02 8.23 -14.78
C TRP A 36 7.16 9.17 -13.58
N ILE A 37 6.58 10.37 -13.68
CA ILE A 37 6.54 11.32 -12.55
C ILE A 37 5.79 10.70 -11.37
N ALA A 38 4.61 10.12 -11.61
CA ALA A 38 3.82 9.46 -10.56
C ALA A 38 4.58 8.28 -9.93
N SER A 39 5.29 7.48 -10.73
CA SER A 39 6.10 6.36 -10.25
C SER A 39 7.28 6.78 -9.40
N LEU A 40 8.02 7.81 -9.81
CA LEU A 40 9.15 8.34 -9.03
C LEU A 40 8.66 8.84 -7.66
N LEU A 41 7.54 9.58 -7.65
CA LEU A 41 6.90 10.03 -6.42
C LEU A 41 6.41 8.86 -5.56
N THR A 42 5.82 7.83 -6.16
CA THR A 42 5.42 6.61 -5.46
C THR A 42 6.60 5.92 -4.81
N GLY A 43 7.73 5.75 -5.52
CA GLY A 43 8.95 5.18 -4.95
C GLY A 43 9.45 5.98 -3.75
N LEU A 44 9.57 7.31 -3.89
CA LEU A 44 10.02 8.20 -2.82
C LEU A 44 9.08 8.16 -1.58
N VAL A 45 7.77 8.21 -1.80
CA VAL A 45 6.78 8.19 -0.72
C VAL A 45 6.72 6.81 -0.07
N ALA A 46 6.81 5.72 -0.84
CA ALA A 46 6.86 4.36 -0.30
C ALA A 46 8.08 4.14 0.59
N VAL A 47 9.26 4.62 0.16
CA VAL A 47 10.49 4.57 0.97
C VAL A 47 10.33 5.40 2.25
N THR A 48 9.79 6.61 2.14
CA THR A 48 9.54 7.46 3.31
C THR A 48 8.57 6.79 4.28
N TYR A 49 7.48 6.22 3.78
CA TYR A 49 6.51 5.49 4.58
C TYR A 49 7.14 4.26 5.25
N THR A 50 8.00 3.53 4.55
CA THR A 50 8.77 2.40 5.09
C THR A 50 9.64 2.83 6.27
N LYS A 51 10.37 3.94 6.13
CA LYS A 51 11.20 4.48 7.21
C LYS A 51 10.37 4.93 8.42
N ILE A 52 9.22 5.56 8.18
CA ILE A 52 8.28 5.95 9.26
C ILE A 52 7.74 4.70 9.98
N PHE A 53 7.41 3.65 9.22
CA PHE A 53 6.90 2.40 9.77
C PHE A 53 7.95 1.71 10.64
N GLY A 54 9.17 1.51 10.13
CA GLY A 54 10.26 0.90 10.90
C GLY A 54 10.72 1.75 12.10
N TYR A 55 10.63 3.09 11.98
CA TYR A 55 10.84 3.97 13.12
C TYR A 55 9.80 3.76 14.23
N ALA A 56 8.53 3.54 13.87
CA ALA A 56 7.48 3.22 14.84
C ALA A 56 7.73 1.87 15.53
N GLU A 57 8.17 0.84 14.80
CA GLU A 57 8.54 -0.46 15.37
C GLU A 57 9.71 -0.31 16.36
N THR A 58 10.76 0.44 15.96
CA THR A 58 11.92 0.71 16.82
C THR A 58 11.55 1.55 18.05
N LEU A 59 10.62 2.50 17.90
CA LEU A 59 10.16 3.32 19.02
C LEU A 59 9.35 2.48 20.02
N LEU A 60 8.45 1.62 19.53
CA LEU A 60 7.73 0.67 20.37
C LEU A 60 8.70 -0.24 21.11
N SER A 61 9.67 -0.86 20.43
CA SER A 61 10.62 -1.78 21.07
C SER A 61 11.43 -1.09 22.17
N LYS A 62 11.88 0.16 21.95
CA LYS A 62 12.53 0.98 22.99
C LYS A 62 11.62 1.26 24.18
N ILE A 63 10.34 1.58 23.96
CA ILE A 63 9.38 1.83 25.03
C ILE A 63 9.16 0.55 25.86
N LEU A 64 9.03 -0.61 25.20
CA LEU A 64 8.84 -1.90 25.87
C LEU A 64 10.08 -2.34 26.66
N GLN A 65 11.28 -2.13 26.11
CA GLN A 65 12.53 -2.38 26.82
C GLN A 65 12.66 -1.51 28.09
N TRP A 66 12.19 -0.26 28.04
CA TRP A 66 12.17 0.61 29.21
C TRP A 66 11.11 0.19 30.23
N ASN A 67 9.89 -0.11 29.76
CA ASN A 67 8.81 -0.59 30.61
C ASN A 67 7.81 -1.46 29.83
N HIS A 68 7.88 -2.77 30.05
CA HIS A 68 6.99 -3.76 29.41
C HIS A 68 5.51 -3.52 29.74
N TRP A 69 5.18 -2.96 30.91
CA TRP A 69 3.79 -2.65 31.29
C TRP A 69 3.18 -1.51 30.47
N ALA A 70 4.00 -0.71 29.77
CA ALA A 70 3.52 0.38 28.94
C ALA A 70 2.56 -0.10 27.84
N ILE A 71 2.66 -1.36 27.39
CA ILE A 71 1.81 -1.91 26.32
C ILE A 71 0.32 -1.87 26.67
N PHE A 72 -0.04 -2.05 27.94
CA PHE A 72 -1.44 -2.04 28.40
C PHE A 72 -2.10 -0.66 28.27
N VAL A 73 -1.32 0.42 28.24
CA VAL A 73 -1.81 1.78 27.98
C VAL A 73 -1.61 2.15 26.52
N LEU A 74 -0.43 1.83 25.97
CA LEU A 74 -0.01 2.25 24.65
C LEU A 74 -0.87 1.64 23.54
N ALA A 75 -1.12 0.33 23.58
CA ALA A 75 -1.92 -0.36 22.57
C ALA A 75 -3.35 0.22 22.43
N PRO A 76 -4.18 0.26 23.50
CA PRO A 76 -5.54 0.80 23.39
C PRO A 76 -5.55 2.28 23.02
N LEU A 77 -4.64 3.09 23.57
CA LEU A 77 -4.56 4.52 23.26
C LEU A 77 -4.26 4.74 21.78
N CYS A 78 -3.20 4.12 21.27
CA CYS A 78 -2.80 4.23 19.86
C CYS A 78 -3.89 3.74 18.91
N PHE A 79 -4.59 2.66 19.24
CA PHE A 79 -5.65 2.12 18.38
C PHE A 79 -6.86 3.05 18.33
N ILE A 80 -7.24 3.67 19.45
CA ILE A 80 -8.31 4.67 19.49
C ILE A 80 -7.92 5.90 18.69
N LEU A 81 -6.69 6.40 18.84
CA LEU A 81 -6.19 7.54 18.07
C LEU A 81 -6.17 7.24 16.57
N ALA A 82 -5.68 6.06 16.17
CA ALA A 82 -5.68 5.63 14.77
C ALA A 82 -7.10 5.59 14.20
N TRP A 83 -8.05 4.99 14.94
CA TRP A 83 -9.46 4.94 14.55
C TRP A 83 -10.08 6.34 14.45
N LEU A 84 -9.79 7.22 15.41
CA LEU A 84 -10.33 8.58 15.46
C LEU A 84 -9.85 9.41 14.25
N VAL A 85 -8.56 9.36 13.93
CA VAL A 85 -8.01 10.06 12.76
C VAL A 85 -8.68 9.57 11.48
N VAL A 86 -8.79 8.25 11.29
CA VAL A 86 -9.44 7.69 10.10
C VAL A 86 -10.90 8.12 10.03
N ARG A 87 -11.63 8.05 11.15
CA ARG A 87 -13.05 8.41 11.21
C ARG A 87 -13.29 9.89 10.90
N LEU A 88 -12.47 10.79 11.44
CA LEU A 88 -12.66 12.24 11.32
C LEU A 88 -12.18 12.78 9.97
N PHE A 89 -11.03 12.32 9.48
CA PHE A 89 -10.36 12.97 8.35
C PHE A 89 -10.54 12.23 7.02
N ALA A 90 -10.52 10.88 7.02
CA ALA A 90 -10.65 10.11 5.79
C ALA A 90 -11.21 8.69 6.04
N PRO A 91 -12.55 8.51 6.09
CA PRO A 91 -13.16 7.21 6.40
C PRO A 91 -12.77 6.08 5.43
N ASN A 92 -12.44 6.43 4.18
CA ASN A 92 -11.99 5.47 3.16
C ASN A 92 -10.50 5.10 3.28
N ALA A 93 -9.77 5.66 4.24
CA ALA A 93 -8.44 5.20 4.65
C ALA A 93 -8.50 4.02 5.64
N LYS A 94 -9.67 3.45 5.96
CA LYS A 94 -9.77 2.28 6.82
C LYS A 94 -9.17 1.00 6.20
N GLY A 95 -8.66 0.11 7.04
CA GLY A 95 -8.19 -1.22 6.65
C GLY A 95 -7.03 -1.20 5.64
N SER A 96 -6.89 -2.31 4.89
CA SER A 96 -5.78 -2.53 3.94
C SER A 96 -5.65 -1.41 2.91
N GLY A 97 -6.74 -0.99 2.27
CA GLY A 97 -6.71 -0.02 1.17
C GLY A 97 -6.81 -0.65 -0.21
N ILE A 98 -6.47 -1.94 -0.34
CA ILE A 98 -6.65 -2.70 -1.60
C ILE A 98 -8.12 -2.67 -2.06
N PRO A 99 -9.14 -2.95 -1.22
CA PRO A 99 -10.54 -2.89 -1.67
C PRO A 99 -10.95 -1.52 -2.20
N GLN A 100 -10.40 -0.43 -1.65
CA GLN A 100 -10.69 0.93 -2.10
C GLN A 100 -10.04 1.24 -3.45
N VAL A 101 -8.84 0.72 -3.69
CA VAL A 101 -8.18 0.83 -5.00
C VAL A 101 -8.95 0.01 -6.03
N MET A 102 -9.36 -1.22 -5.70
CA MET A 102 -10.17 -2.07 -6.60
C MET A 102 -11.51 -1.40 -6.94
N ALA A 103 -12.22 -0.88 -5.93
CA ALA A 103 -13.44 -0.10 -6.15
C ALA A 103 -13.18 1.15 -7.01
N ALA A 104 -12.03 1.81 -6.85
CA ALA A 104 -11.67 2.96 -7.69
C ALA A 104 -11.38 2.56 -9.14
N ILE A 105 -10.76 1.41 -9.40
CA ILE A 105 -10.56 0.85 -10.75
C ILE A 105 -11.91 0.55 -11.41
N GLU A 106 -12.82 -0.10 -10.70
CA GLU A 106 -14.15 -0.45 -11.21
C GLU A 106 -15.02 0.79 -11.47
N MET A 107 -14.95 1.78 -10.58
CA MET A 107 -15.67 3.06 -10.72
C MET A 107 -14.97 4.06 -11.66
N ALA A 108 -13.84 3.73 -12.29
CA ALA A 108 -13.12 4.62 -13.19
C ALA A 108 -13.80 4.80 -14.56
N THR A 109 -15.13 4.90 -14.55
CA THR A 109 -15.99 5.22 -15.69
C THR A 109 -16.40 6.69 -15.66
N PRO A 110 -16.71 7.32 -16.81
CA PRO A 110 -17.08 8.74 -16.86
C PRO A 110 -18.25 9.13 -15.94
N LYS A 111 -19.15 8.18 -15.63
CA LYS A 111 -20.32 8.39 -14.76
C LYS A 111 -19.97 8.53 -13.28
N HIS A 112 -18.86 7.97 -12.82
CA HIS A 112 -18.50 7.89 -11.40
C HIS A 112 -17.20 8.62 -11.04
N GLU A 113 -16.63 9.36 -11.99
CA GLU A 113 -15.33 10.03 -11.84
C GLU A 113 -15.26 10.97 -10.62
N GLN A 114 -16.37 11.65 -10.30
CA GLN A 114 -16.44 12.55 -9.13
C GLN A 114 -16.30 11.82 -7.79
N LYS A 115 -16.65 10.52 -7.72
CA LYS A 115 -16.57 9.71 -6.51
C LYS A 115 -15.17 9.14 -6.26
N LEU A 116 -14.29 9.11 -7.28
CA LEU A 116 -12.92 8.60 -7.15
C LEU A 116 -12.11 9.34 -6.07
N GLY A 117 -12.28 10.66 -5.96
CA GLY A 117 -11.60 11.48 -4.95
C GLY A 117 -11.95 11.12 -3.50
N THR A 118 -13.06 10.39 -3.28
CA THR A 118 -13.43 9.86 -1.96
C THR A 118 -12.64 8.61 -1.60
N LEU A 119 -12.11 7.86 -2.58
CA LEU A 119 -11.36 6.62 -2.38
C LEU A 119 -9.84 6.83 -2.48
N LEU A 120 -9.42 7.77 -3.32
CA LEU A 120 -8.02 8.08 -3.62
C LEU A 120 -7.81 9.59 -3.60
N SER A 121 -6.93 10.07 -2.73
CA SER A 121 -6.57 11.49 -2.64
C SER A 121 -5.34 11.70 -1.76
N ILE A 122 -4.69 12.86 -1.87
CA ILE A 122 -3.61 13.26 -0.96
C ILE A 122 -4.06 13.19 0.51
N ARG A 123 -5.32 13.54 0.81
CA ARG A 123 -5.86 13.44 2.18
C ARG A 123 -5.84 12.00 2.69
N ILE A 124 -6.26 11.04 1.85
CA ILE A 124 -6.28 9.61 2.19
C ILE A 124 -4.86 9.10 2.39
N LEU A 125 -3.92 9.50 1.52
CA LEU A 125 -2.50 9.18 1.66
C LEU A 125 -1.96 9.61 3.04
N VAL A 126 -2.16 10.88 3.41
CA VAL A 126 -1.64 11.44 4.67
C VAL A 126 -2.27 10.74 5.89
N VAL A 127 -3.60 10.59 5.87
CA VAL A 127 -4.32 9.91 6.97
C VAL A 127 -3.86 8.45 7.08
N LYS A 128 -3.63 7.77 5.95
CA LYS A 128 -3.18 6.38 5.95
C LYS A 128 -1.82 6.25 6.64
N ILE A 129 -0.82 7.05 6.23
CA ILE A 129 0.52 7.05 6.83
C ILE A 129 0.43 7.28 8.34
N PHE A 130 -0.31 8.29 8.77
CA PHE A 130 -0.41 8.64 10.20
C PHE A 130 -1.16 7.56 11.01
N SER A 131 -2.26 7.03 10.47
CA SER A 131 -3.02 5.97 11.13
C SER A 131 -2.22 4.66 11.24
N SER A 132 -1.43 4.31 10.22
CA SER A 132 -0.53 3.16 10.26
C SER A 132 0.57 3.36 11.30
N PHE A 133 1.19 4.54 11.35
CA PHE A 133 2.19 4.87 12.36
C PHE A 133 1.65 4.66 13.78
N LEU A 134 0.46 5.17 14.08
CA LEU A 134 -0.19 4.97 15.37
C LEU A 134 -0.47 3.49 15.65
N MET A 135 -1.00 2.74 14.68
CA MET A 135 -1.26 1.31 14.84
C MET A 135 0.03 0.53 15.17
N VAL A 136 1.12 0.79 14.46
CA VAL A 136 2.41 0.13 14.71
C VAL A 136 3.00 0.55 16.05
N LEU A 137 2.93 1.84 16.41
CA LEU A 137 3.39 2.33 17.70
C LEU A 137 2.59 1.71 18.86
N GLY A 138 1.33 1.32 18.64
CA GLY A 138 0.53 0.55 19.59
C GLY A 138 0.78 -0.97 19.56
N GLY A 139 1.75 -1.45 18.78
CA GLY A 139 2.07 -2.87 18.62
C GLY A 139 1.13 -3.64 17.70
N GLY A 140 0.25 -2.96 16.97
CA GLY A 140 -0.73 -3.60 16.11
C GLY A 140 -0.09 -4.48 15.04
N ALA A 141 -0.64 -5.70 14.91
CA ALA A 141 -0.27 -6.67 13.90
C ALA A 141 -0.76 -6.23 12.50
N ILE A 142 -0.04 -5.30 11.88
CA ILE A 142 -0.36 -4.75 10.56
C ILE A 142 0.87 -4.74 9.65
N GLY A 143 0.63 -4.80 8.34
CA GLY A 143 1.66 -4.64 7.31
C GLY A 143 1.57 -3.31 6.57
N ARG A 144 2.68 -2.90 5.95
CA ARG A 144 2.75 -1.69 5.12
C ARG A 144 2.27 -1.88 3.67
N GLU A 145 2.11 -3.12 3.23
CA GLU A 145 1.87 -3.49 1.83
C GLU A 145 0.56 -2.91 1.26
N GLY A 146 -0.58 -3.25 1.87
CA GLY A 146 -1.90 -2.72 1.48
C GLY A 146 -1.97 -1.18 1.51
N PRO A 147 -1.54 -0.52 2.61
CA PRO A 147 -1.46 0.93 2.68
C PRO A 147 -0.65 1.56 1.54
N THR A 148 0.49 0.96 1.18
CA THR A 148 1.36 1.48 0.10
C THR A 148 0.66 1.45 -1.25
N ILE A 149 -0.15 0.43 -1.53
CA ILE A 149 -0.98 0.33 -2.75
C ILE A 149 -2.00 1.48 -2.81
N GLN A 150 -2.70 1.80 -1.72
CA GLN A 150 -3.67 2.91 -1.72
C GLN A 150 -2.99 4.29 -1.76
N ILE A 151 -1.82 4.42 -1.13
CA ILE A 151 -0.96 5.60 -1.20
C ILE A 151 -0.55 5.85 -2.66
N ALA A 152 -0.03 4.84 -3.34
CA ALA A 152 0.38 4.92 -4.74
C ALA A 152 -0.82 5.22 -5.67
N GLY A 153 -1.96 4.55 -5.48
CA GLY A 153 -3.18 4.87 -6.22
C GLY A 153 -3.63 6.33 -6.02
N SER A 154 -3.45 6.88 -4.81
CA SER A 154 -3.74 8.29 -4.51
C SER A 154 -2.79 9.26 -5.20
N ILE A 155 -1.50 8.91 -5.32
CA ILE A 155 -0.50 9.69 -6.07
C ILE A 155 -0.87 9.72 -7.55
N PHE A 156 -1.09 8.55 -8.15
CA PHE A 156 -1.44 8.42 -9.57
C PHE A 156 -2.74 9.14 -9.92
N TYR A 157 -3.78 8.97 -9.11
CA TYR A 157 -5.04 9.69 -9.29
C TYR A 157 -4.85 11.21 -9.20
N THR A 158 -4.03 11.68 -8.25
CA THR A 158 -3.75 13.11 -8.09
C THR A 158 -3.00 13.67 -9.30
N ILE A 159 -1.98 12.97 -9.79
CA ILE A 159 -1.22 13.39 -10.98
C ILE A 159 -2.14 13.45 -12.20
N HIS A 160 -2.94 12.41 -12.44
CA HIS A 160 -3.88 12.34 -13.57
C HIS A 160 -4.84 13.53 -13.60
N ARG A 161 -5.44 13.88 -12.46
CA ARG A 161 -6.38 15.01 -12.34
C ARG A 161 -5.75 16.37 -12.71
N HIS A 162 -4.43 16.49 -12.64
CA HIS A 162 -3.73 17.74 -12.94
C HIS A 162 -3.15 17.78 -14.36
N ILE A 163 -3.22 16.70 -15.14
CA ILE A 163 -2.77 16.68 -16.53
C ILE A 163 -3.62 17.67 -17.35
N PRO A 164 -3.01 18.54 -18.17
CA PRO A 164 -3.77 19.49 -19.00
C PRO A 164 -4.70 18.76 -19.98
N LYS A 165 -5.93 19.26 -20.15
CA LYS A 165 -6.90 18.72 -21.11
C LYS A 165 -6.42 18.73 -22.58
N SER A 166 -5.39 19.52 -22.88
CA SER A 166 -4.76 19.59 -24.21
C SER A 166 -3.79 18.45 -24.49
N TRP A 167 -3.46 17.62 -23.49
CA TRP A 167 -2.62 16.43 -23.67
C TRP A 167 -3.48 15.25 -24.15
N PRO A 168 -2.88 14.22 -24.75
CA PRO A 168 -3.61 13.02 -25.15
C PRO A 168 -4.38 12.43 -23.96
N ARG A 169 -5.67 12.09 -24.17
CA ARG A 169 -6.52 11.59 -23.09
C ARG A 169 -6.02 10.23 -22.61
N LEU A 170 -5.95 10.11 -21.28
CA LEU A 170 -5.55 8.89 -20.59
C LEU A 170 -6.69 8.44 -19.68
N SER A 171 -6.90 7.13 -19.59
CA SER A 171 -7.94 6.56 -18.72
C SER A 171 -7.54 6.69 -17.25
N ASN A 172 -8.47 7.17 -16.40
CA ASN A 172 -8.34 7.10 -14.94
C ASN A 172 -8.04 5.67 -14.48
N GLN A 173 -8.72 4.68 -15.09
CA GLN A 173 -8.56 3.27 -14.76
C GLN A 173 -7.11 2.82 -14.95
N SER A 174 -6.50 3.21 -16.07
CA SER A 174 -5.09 2.88 -16.36
C SER A 174 -4.16 3.54 -15.34
N PHE A 175 -4.39 4.79 -14.93
CA PHE A 175 -3.57 5.44 -13.90
C PHE A 175 -3.68 4.75 -12.54
N ILE A 176 -4.89 4.45 -12.10
CA ILE A 176 -5.14 3.85 -10.80
C ILE A 176 -4.54 2.44 -10.75
N LEU A 177 -4.71 1.66 -11.84
CA LEU A 177 -4.16 0.31 -11.96
C LEU A 177 -2.64 0.30 -12.02
N THR A 178 -2.02 1.20 -12.80
CA THR A 178 -0.56 1.37 -12.79
C THR A 178 -0.07 1.80 -11.41
N GLY A 179 -0.80 2.70 -10.73
CA GLY A 179 -0.48 3.11 -9.36
C GLY A 179 -0.52 1.95 -8.37
N ALA A 180 -1.52 1.06 -8.48
CA ALA A 180 -1.61 -0.13 -7.64
C ALA A 180 -0.39 -1.05 -7.83
N ALA A 181 -0.03 -1.32 -9.09
CA ALA A 181 1.14 -2.13 -9.44
C ALA A 181 2.47 -1.49 -9.02
N ALA A 182 2.61 -0.18 -9.23
CA ALA A 182 3.78 0.59 -8.80
C ALA A 182 3.92 0.59 -7.27
N GLY A 183 2.81 0.71 -6.54
CA GLY A 183 2.76 0.61 -5.09
C GLY A 183 3.21 -0.77 -4.60
N LEU A 184 2.72 -1.84 -5.24
CA LEU A 184 3.15 -3.21 -4.93
C LEU A 184 4.65 -3.42 -5.19
N ALA A 185 5.15 -2.97 -6.35
CA ALA A 185 6.57 -3.04 -6.69
C ALA A 185 7.45 -2.33 -5.66
N ALA A 186 7.05 -1.13 -5.24
CA ALA A 186 7.80 -0.32 -4.29
C ALA A 186 7.72 -0.87 -2.85
N ALA A 187 6.59 -1.45 -2.44
CA ALA A 187 6.39 -1.96 -1.09
C ALA A 187 7.24 -3.22 -0.83
N PHE A 188 7.22 -4.16 -1.78
CA PHE A 188 7.94 -5.44 -1.69
C PHE A 188 9.37 -5.39 -2.23
N ASN A 189 9.88 -4.23 -2.63
CA ASN A 189 11.20 -4.10 -3.26
C ASN A 189 11.36 -5.04 -4.49
N THR A 190 10.26 -5.39 -5.17
CA THR A 190 10.19 -6.46 -6.17
C THR A 190 9.52 -5.95 -7.47
N PRO A 191 10.28 -5.28 -8.37
CA PRO A 191 9.74 -4.73 -9.61
C PRO A 191 9.03 -5.77 -10.49
N LEU A 192 9.61 -6.99 -10.59
CA LEU A 192 9.03 -8.08 -11.37
C LEU A 192 7.71 -8.60 -10.77
N GLY A 193 7.62 -8.71 -9.44
CA GLY A 193 6.39 -9.11 -8.75
C GLY A 193 5.27 -8.08 -8.95
N GLY A 194 5.60 -6.79 -8.89
CA GLY A 194 4.69 -5.72 -9.28
C GLY A 194 4.24 -5.81 -10.73
N LEU A 195 5.13 -6.21 -11.64
CA LEU A 195 4.84 -6.41 -13.06
C LEU A 195 3.87 -7.58 -13.28
N VAL A 196 4.12 -8.72 -12.64
CA VAL A 196 3.28 -9.92 -12.74
C VAL A 196 1.90 -9.67 -12.15
N PHE A 197 1.82 -9.02 -10.98
CA PHE A 197 0.54 -8.61 -10.40
C PHE A 197 -0.21 -7.66 -11.33
N ALA A 198 0.48 -6.67 -11.90
CA ALA A 198 -0.11 -5.81 -12.90
C ALA A 198 -0.63 -6.64 -14.07
N MET A 199 0.16 -7.56 -14.62
CA MET A 199 -0.21 -8.38 -15.77
C MET A 199 -1.39 -9.29 -15.50
N GLU A 200 -1.44 -9.95 -14.34
CA GLU A 200 -2.53 -10.86 -13.97
C GLU A 200 -3.86 -10.10 -13.85
N GLU A 201 -3.82 -8.92 -13.22
CA GLU A 201 -5.03 -8.11 -13.02
C GLU A 201 -5.40 -7.28 -14.27
N LEU A 202 -4.40 -6.85 -15.06
CA LEU A 202 -4.57 -6.23 -16.37
C LEU A 202 -5.05 -7.24 -17.43
N ALA A 203 -4.71 -8.52 -17.33
CA ALA A 203 -5.16 -9.53 -18.31
C ALA A 203 -6.69 -9.66 -18.32
N ARG A 204 -7.34 -9.38 -17.19
CA ARG A 204 -8.81 -9.27 -17.09
C ARG A 204 -9.36 -8.02 -17.82
N ILE A 205 -8.54 -6.97 -17.97
CA ILE A 205 -8.93 -5.67 -18.52
C ILE A 205 -8.26 -5.50 -19.88
N HIS A 206 -8.99 -5.69 -20.98
CA HIS A 206 -8.48 -5.58 -22.36
C HIS A 206 -7.79 -4.23 -22.65
N ILE A 207 -6.48 -4.10 -22.35
CA ILE A 207 -5.69 -2.91 -22.61
C ILE A 207 -4.69 -3.21 -23.72
N ARG A 208 -5.02 -2.75 -24.92
CA ARG A 208 -4.29 -3.02 -26.15
C ARG A 208 -3.20 -1.99 -26.48
N PHE A 209 -3.11 -0.85 -25.76
CA PHE A 209 -2.31 0.31 -26.21
C PHE A 209 -1.34 0.99 -25.21
N PHE A 210 -1.24 0.55 -23.95
CA PHE A 210 -0.42 1.27 -22.93
C PHE A 210 0.60 0.41 -22.15
N ARG A 211 0.96 -0.75 -22.70
CA ARG A 211 1.82 -1.73 -22.02
C ARG A 211 3.20 -1.16 -21.64
N THR A 212 3.86 -0.41 -22.53
CA THR A 212 5.22 0.09 -22.30
C THR A 212 5.30 1.19 -21.23
N ALA A 213 4.41 2.18 -21.27
CA ALA A 213 4.35 3.24 -20.25
C ALA A 213 4.01 2.68 -18.86
N LEU A 214 3.10 1.70 -18.80
CA LEU A 214 2.75 1.01 -17.56
C LEU A 214 3.94 0.21 -17.02
N PHE A 215 4.56 -0.63 -17.84
CA PHE A 215 5.68 -1.46 -17.41
C PHE A 215 6.88 -0.61 -16.96
N SER A 216 7.23 0.42 -17.74
CA SER A 216 8.29 1.35 -17.34
C SER A 216 7.94 2.08 -16.05
N ALA A 217 6.69 2.46 -15.82
CA ALA A 217 6.25 3.07 -14.57
C ALA A 217 6.42 2.13 -13.36
N VAL A 218 6.03 0.86 -13.48
CA VAL A 218 6.21 -0.14 -12.41
C VAL A 218 7.69 -0.37 -12.11
N ILE A 219 8.51 -0.49 -13.16
CA ILE A 219 9.97 -0.62 -13.05
C ILE A 219 10.57 0.59 -12.36
N ILE A 220 10.22 1.82 -12.77
CA ILE A 220 10.74 3.06 -12.17
C ILE A 220 10.39 3.12 -10.67
N ALA A 221 9.15 2.79 -10.28
CA ALA A 221 8.76 2.83 -8.88
C ALA A 221 9.55 1.82 -8.04
N GLY A 222 9.67 0.58 -8.52
CA GLY A 222 10.43 -0.46 -7.85
C GLY A 222 11.94 -0.17 -7.79
N LEU A 223 12.53 0.31 -8.89
CA LEU A 223 13.96 0.70 -8.94
C LEU A 223 14.25 1.94 -8.10
N THR A 224 13.31 2.88 -7.99
CA THR A 224 13.44 4.04 -7.07
C THR A 224 13.48 3.55 -5.63
N ALA A 225 12.60 2.61 -5.25
CA ALA A 225 12.61 2.02 -3.93
C ALA A 225 13.92 1.24 -3.66
N GLN A 226 14.33 0.38 -4.60
CA GLN A 226 15.59 -0.38 -4.52
C GLN A 226 16.82 0.53 -4.45
N GLY A 227 16.86 1.60 -5.25
CA GLY A 227 17.99 2.53 -5.26
C GLY A 227 18.15 3.29 -3.95
N LEU A 228 17.07 3.50 -3.20
CA LEU A 228 17.08 4.23 -1.92
C LEU A 228 17.19 3.33 -0.69
N LEU A 229 16.68 2.10 -0.75
CA LEU A 229 16.70 1.13 0.37
C LEU A 229 17.80 0.08 0.21
N GLY A 230 18.37 -0.06 -0.98
CA GLY A 230 19.26 -1.16 -1.36
C GLY A 230 18.50 -2.41 -1.82
N PRO A 231 19.18 -3.34 -2.50
CA PRO A 231 18.65 -4.64 -2.79
C PRO A 231 18.62 -5.46 -1.49
N TYR A 232 17.43 -5.73 -0.97
CA TYR A 232 17.24 -6.63 0.16
C TYR A 232 16.13 -7.63 -0.16
N LEU A 233 16.32 -8.87 0.27
CA LEU A 233 15.28 -9.89 0.27
C LEU A 233 14.50 -9.76 1.56
N TYR A 234 13.21 -9.46 1.45
CA TYR A 234 12.34 -9.28 2.61
C TYR A 234 12.16 -10.56 3.45
N ILE A 235 12.49 -11.74 2.90
CA ILE A 235 12.29 -13.06 3.52
C ILE A 235 13.63 -13.82 3.61
N GLY A 236 14.77 -13.11 3.59
CA GLY A 236 16.10 -13.73 3.66
C GLY A 236 16.46 -14.61 2.46
N TYR A 237 17.47 -15.49 2.64
CA TYR A 237 18.00 -16.39 1.61
C TYR A 237 17.70 -17.85 1.99
N PRO A 238 16.91 -18.60 1.19
CA PRO A 238 16.63 -19.99 1.49
C PRO A 238 17.89 -20.86 1.31
N ASP A 239 18.17 -21.76 2.25
CA ASP A 239 19.20 -22.78 2.09
C ASP A 239 18.67 -23.92 1.20
N VAL A 240 19.24 -24.03 -0.01
CA VAL A 240 18.87 -25.01 -1.03
C VAL A 240 19.93 -26.09 -1.24
N ARG A 241 20.93 -26.19 -0.36
CA ARG A 241 22.10 -27.06 -0.58
C ARG A 241 21.78 -28.55 -0.50
N ASN A 242 20.74 -28.95 0.23
CA ASN A 242 20.39 -30.36 0.48
C ASN A 242 18.91 -30.67 0.20
N LEU A 243 18.40 -30.29 -0.99
CA LEU A 243 17.02 -30.57 -1.36
C LEU A 243 16.83 -32.03 -1.80
N GLN A 244 16.06 -32.80 -1.04
CA GLN A 244 15.63 -34.15 -1.42
C GLN A 244 14.23 -34.13 -2.03
N PHE A 245 13.89 -35.13 -2.85
CA PHE A 245 12.57 -35.22 -3.48
C PHE A 245 11.41 -35.28 -2.47
N SER A 246 11.65 -35.78 -1.25
CA SER A 246 10.68 -35.79 -0.15
C SER A 246 10.19 -34.38 0.28
N ILE A 247 10.92 -33.32 -0.08
CA ILE A 247 10.49 -31.94 0.18
C ILE A 247 9.20 -31.62 -0.57
N PHE A 248 8.97 -32.17 -1.76
CA PHE A 248 7.72 -31.93 -2.49
C PHE A 248 6.49 -32.39 -1.71
N PHE A 249 6.60 -33.51 -0.99
CA PHE A 249 5.53 -33.98 -0.11
C PHE A 249 5.31 -33.02 1.07
N SER A 250 6.39 -32.58 1.72
CA SER A 250 6.31 -31.61 2.83
C SER A 250 5.73 -30.26 2.37
N VAL A 251 6.11 -29.79 1.19
CA VAL A 251 5.56 -28.59 0.55
C VAL A 251 4.08 -28.77 0.24
N ALA A 252 3.66 -29.91 -0.30
CA ALA A 252 2.24 -30.19 -0.58
C ALA A 252 1.39 -30.20 0.69
N VAL A 253 1.88 -30.85 1.76
CA VAL A 253 1.21 -30.85 3.08
C VAL A 253 1.13 -29.43 3.64
N THR A 254 2.24 -28.69 3.61
CA THR A 254 2.29 -27.30 4.09
C THR A 254 1.33 -26.40 3.31
N ALA A 255 1.29 -26.54 1.98
CA ALA A 255 0.37 -25.80 1.12
C ALA A 255 -1.11 -26.11 1.41
N LEU A 256 -1.44 -27.38 1.67
CA LEU A 256 -2.79 -27.79 2.06
C LEU A 256 -3.19 -27.18 3.40
N LEU A 257 -2.32 -27.28 4.42
CA LEU A 257 -2.58 -26.73 5.76
C LEU A 257 -2.69 -25.20 5.71
N ALA A 258 -1.79 -24.52 5.01
CA ALA A 258 -1.83 -23.08 4.82
C ALA A 258 -3.09 -22.64 4.06
N GLY A 259 -3.52 -23.40 3.05
CA GLY A 259 -4.76 -23.15 2.31
C GLY A 259 -6.00 -23.24 3.19
N ILE A 260 -6.10 -24.27 4.02
CA ILE A 260 -7.22 -24.46 4.98
C ILE A 260 -7.21 -23.33 6.03
N ALA A 261 -6.03 -23.05 6.63
CA ALA A 261 -5.89 -22.00 7.63
C ALA A 261 -6.23 -20.62 7.06
N GLY A 262 -5.76 -20.31 5.84
CA GLY A 262 -6.09 -19.07 5.13
C GLY A 262 -7.59 -18.94 4.86
N ALA A 263 -8.25 -20.01 4.40
CA ALA A 263 -9.69 -20.00 4.17
C ALA A 263 -10.49 -19.78 5.47
N LEU A 264 -10.06 -20.40 6.58
CA LEU A 264 -10.67 -20.19 7.90
C LEU A 264 -10.47 -18.76 8.38
N MET A 265 -9.26 -18.22 8.27
CA MET A 265 -8.95 -16.83 8.62
C MET A 265 -9.82 -15.84 7.83
N CYS A 266 -9.98 -16.04 6.53
CA CYS A 266 -10.88 -15.23 5.70
C CYS A 266 -12.33 -15.26 6.21
N LYS A 267 -12.86 -16.43 6.56
CA LYS A 267 -14.22 -16.56 7.12
C LYS A 267 -14.35 -15.81 8.45
N ILE A 268 -13.36 -15.91 9.33
CA ILE A 268 -13.34 -15.22 10.63
C ILE A 268 -13.32 -13.70 10.43
N ILE A 269 -12.42 -13.18 9.58
CA ILE A 269 -12.34 -11.76 9.28
C ILE A 269 -13.68 -11.23 8.75
N LEU A 270 -14.30 -11.94 7.79
CA LEU A 270 -15.60 -11.56 7.24
C LEU A 270 -16.73 -11.65 8.27
N ALA A 271 -16.69 -12.61 9.20
CA ALA A 271 -17.65 -12.72 10.29
C ALA A 271 -17.52 -11.53 11.25
N VAL A 272 -16.30 -11.19 11.69
CA VAL A 272 -16.02 -10.04 12.56
C VAL A 272 -16.42 -8.74 11.86
N MET A 273 -16.11 -8.57 10.58
CA MET A 273 -16.52 -7.39 9.81
C MET A 273 -18.04 -7.26 9.73
N ARG A 274 -18.77 -8.36 9.53
CA ARG A 274 -20.24 -8.36 9.52
C ARG A 274 -20.80 -8.01 10.90
N TRP A 275 -20.24 -8.59 11.96
CA TRP A 275 -20.64 -8.31 13.33
C TRP A 275 -20.44 -6.83 13.69
N LYS A 276 -19.29 -6.24 13.35
CA LYS A 276 -19.00 -4.82 13.61
C LYS A 276 -19.90 -3.84 12.83
N ARG A 277 -20.64 -4.27 11.81
CA ARG A 277 -21.55 -3.37 11.06
C ARG A 277 -22.74 -2.89 11.90
N SER A 278 -23.17 -3.66 12.92
CA SER A 278 -24.27 -3.25 13.80
C SER A 278 -23.83 -2.33 14.93
N PHE A 279 -22.52 -2.07 15.06
CA PHE A 279 -21.98 -1.36 16.22
C PHE A 279 -22.22 0.15 16.13
N ASN A 280 -22.69 0.71 17.24
CA ASN A 280 -22.67 2.15 17.45
C ASN A 280 -21.25 2.64 17.80
N THR A 281 -21.11 3.94 18.06
CA THR A 281 -19.80 4.54 18.35
C THR A 281 -19.17 4.01 19.64
N ALA A 282 -19.96 3.85 20.70
CA ALA A 282 -19.49 3.35 21.99
C ALA A 282 -19.05 1.87 21.90
N GLN A 283 -19.82 1.04 21.19
CA GLN A 283 -19.48 -0.37 20.93
C GLN A 283 -18.21 -0.50 20.10
N ASN A 284 -17.98 0.39 19.13
CA ASN A 284 -16.71 0.42 18.39
C ASN A 284 -15.53 0.78 19.28
N ILE A 285 -15.67 1.77 20.16
CA ILE A 285 -14.63 2.15 21.14
C ILE A 285 -14.35 0.97 22.07
N ALA A 286 -15.39 0.35 22.65
CA ALA A 286 -15.24 -0.80 23.53
C ALA A 286 -14.53 -1.96 22.82
N PHE A 287 -14.90 -2.27 21.57
CA PHE A 287 -14.22 -3.30 20.78
C PHE A 287 -12.73 -2.99 20.57
N ILE A 288 -12.39 -1.73 20.28
CA ILE A 288 -10.99 -1.33 20.07
C ILE A 288 -10.19 -1.45 21.36
N LEU A 289 -10.75 -1.03 22.49
CA LEU A 289 -10.11 -1.16 23.80
C LEU A 289 -9.89 -2.62 24.17
N VAL A 290 -10.89 -3.48 23.97
CA VAL A 290 -10.77 -4.93 24.20
C VAL A 290 -9.72 -5.54 23.26
N ALA A 291 -9.72 -5.20 21.98
CA ALA A 291 -8.72 -5.70 21.04
C ALA A 291 -7.29 -5.27 21.42
N GLY A 292 -7.11 -4.01 21.83
CA GLY A 292 -5.82 -3.52 22.35
C GLY A 292 -5.41 -4.22 23.64
N GLY A 293 -6.34 -4.44 24.57
CA GLY A 293 -6.09 -5.17 25.82
C GLY A 293 -5.75 -6.64 25.60
N VAL A 294 -6.44 -7.32 24.68
CA VAL A 294 -6.13 -8.71 24.31
C VAL A 294 -4.73 -8.79 23.69
N LEU A 295 -4.41 -7.92 22.73
CA LEU A 295 -3.08 -7.87 22.13
C LEU A 295 -1.99 -7.60 23.18
N ALA A 296 -2.20 -6.61 24.05
CA ALA A 296 -1.29 -6.28 25.13
C ALA A 296 -1.07 -7.47 26.07
N SER A 297 -2.14 -8.17 26.44
CA SER A 297 -2.08 -9.36 27.30
C SER A 297 -1.31 -10.49 26.62
N THR A 298 -1.60 -10.77 25.34
CA THR A 298 -0.86 -11.81 24.61
C THR A 298 0.61 -11.46 24.45
N ALA A 299 0.94 -10.20 24.18
CA ALA A 299 2.33 -9.79 24.02
C ALA A 299 3.11 -9.82 25.34
N PHE A 300 2.46 -9.51 26.46
CA PHE A 300 3.10 -9.48 27.77
C PHE A 300 3.26 -10.88 28.38
N PHE A 301 2.24 -11.75 28.26
CA PHE A 301 2.23 -13.07 28.92
C PHE A 301 2.73 -14.21 28.03
N VAL A 302 2.71 -14.06 26.70
CA VAL A 302 3.12 -15.12 25.76
C VAL A 302 4.46 -14.77 25.13
N ASP A 303 4.48 -13.79 24.22
CA ASP A 303 5.70 -13.39 23.53
C ASP A 303 5.54 -12.02 22.86
N ALA A 304 6.55 -11.15 22.99
CA ALA A 304 6.52 -9.80 22.44
C ALA A 304 6.66 -9.76 20.90
N HIS A 305 7.19 -10.79 20.25
CA HIS A 305 7.33 -10.91 18.79
C HIS A 305 5.98 -11.11 18.07
N ILE A 306 4.89 -11.26 18.83
CA ILE A 306 3.51 -11.20 18.30
C ILE A 306 3.16 -9.79 17.80
N LEU A 307 3.86 -8.75 18.30
CA LEU A 307 3.63 -7.37 17.92
C LEU A 307 4.27 -7.00 16.58
N GLY A 308 3.74 -5.96 15.94
CA GLY A 308 4.32 -5.38 14.72
C GLY A 308 4.03 -6.18 13.46
N SER A 309 4.88 -6.04 12.44
CA SER A 309 4.62 -6.61 11.11
C SER A 309 4.95 -8.09 10.96
N GLY A 310 5.66 -8.68 11.92
CA GLY A 310 6.21 -10.04 11.84
C GLY A 310 7.48 -10.17 11.00
N HIS A 311 8.02 -9.07 10.46
CA HIS A 311 9.22 -9.10 9.62
C HIS A 311 10.46 -9.61 10.37
N GLU A 312 10.65 -9.20 11.63
CA GLU A 312 11.78 -9.68 12.45
C GLU A 312 11.72 -11.21 12.62
N LEU A 313 10.52 -11.75 12.91
CA LEU A 313 10.30 -13.19 13.08
C LEU A 313 10.68 -14.00 11.83
N MET A 314 10.41 -13.44 10.64
CA MET A 314 10.75 -14.09 9.36
C MET A 314 12.25 -14.10 9.07
N ASN A 315 13.03 -13.20 9.68
CA ASN A 315 14.48 -13.12 9.48
C ASN A 315 15.28 -13.90 10.54
N THR A 316 14.63 -14.29 11.65
CA THR A 316 15.27 -15.03 12.76
C THR A 316 15.22 -16.55 12.61
N VAL A 317 14.40 -17.08 11.70
CA VAL A 317 14.21 -18.52 11.43
C VAL A 317 14.85 -18.89 10.10
#